data_AF-A0A1C6CT80-F1
#
_entry.id   AF-A0A1C6CT80-F1
#
_cell.length_a   1.000
_cell.length_b   1.000
_cell.length_c   1.000
_cell.angle_alpha   90.00
_cell.angle_beta   90.00
_cell.angle_gamma   90.00
#
_symmetry.space_group_name_H-M   'P 1'
#
loop_
_entity.id
_entity.type
_entity.pdbx_description
1 polymer ?
#
loop_
_entity_poly.entity_id
_entity_poly.type
_entity_poly.pdbx_seq_one_letter_code
_entity_poly.pdbx_strand_id
1 'polypeptide(L)'
;MLQDNGFWENMPSFFSRAYALGGGALKVFIDGDIGIDYISADSFIPVGGFCGSIKEGIFRSRFYKGGEAFTLFERQGADGSGIFTDRALFSSRDGYLGEQIPVETMVDGLSEHSEYDICEPLFGYFRPAGANNLSDETMLGLSCFANCTDTLKALDIAFDSFSREFVLGRKRIIVPSSCIRTVVDPDTGRISRYFDTDDEVYQALKCDEEKDLKISDNTCELRVSEHVDAINALLDILCFQTGLSSGTLSFSTSGGLKTAAEVKSMETRTEITMQQNRCLAAELIESTVKSIIRCGMLCGEIPKGDISVRVAFSDRQTVDKGEIIDQNVRLVSAGLKSRLSAVMAVLDCSEEDALAEIERIKKEEKV
;
A
#
# COMPACT_ATOMS: atom_id res chain seq x y z
N MET A 1 15.61 -9.15 -18.11
CA MET A 1 14.28 -8.60 -18.39
C MET A 1 13.53 -8.08 -17.17
N LEU A 2 13.14 -8.91 -16.18
CA LEU A 2 12.39 -8.41 -14.99
C LEU A 2 13.17 -7.34 -14.23
N GLN A 3 14.48 -7.55 -14.06
CA GLN A 3 15.36 -6.57 -13.43
C GLN A 3 15.47 -5.27 -14.25
N ASP A 4 15.58 -5.38 -15.58
CA ASP A 4 15.70 -4.24 -16.50
C ASP A 4 14.42 -3.40 -16.54
N ASN A 5 13.26 -4.02 -16.32
CA ASN A 5 11.96 -3.35 -16.18
C ASN A 5 11.72 -2.77 -14.78
N GLY A 6 12.71 -2.82 -13.87
CA GLY A 6 12.59 -2.32 -12.50
C GLY A 6 11.52 -3.07 -11.68
N PHE A 7 11.26 -4.34 -11.99
CA PHE A 7 10.13 -5.07 -11.41
C PHE A 7 10.13 -5.06 -9.88
N TRP A 8 11.26 -5.37 -9.26
CA TRP A 8 11.37 -5.41 -7.79
C TRP A 8 11.23 -4.03 -7.12
N GLU A 9 11.61 -2.97 -7.82
CA GLU A 9 11.53 -1.59 -7.33
C GLU A 9 10.12 -1.02 -7.47
N ASN A 10 9.45 -1.32 -8.59
CA ASN A 10 8.14 -0.77 -8.92
C ASN A 10 6.98 -1.51 -8.23
N MET A 11 7.12 -2.82 -7.96
CA MET A 11 6.05 -3.64 -7.39
C MET A 11 5.53 -3.16 -6.02
N PRO A 12 6.38 -2.74 -5.06
CA PRO A 12 5.90 -2.16 -3.81
C PRO A 12 5.01 -0.92 -4.03
N SER A 13 5.46 0.02 -4.86
CA SER A 13 4.71 1.24 -5.19
C SER A 13 3.41 0.92 -5.93
N PHE A 14 3.45 -0.04 -6.85
CA PHE A 14 2.29 -0.55 -7.57
C PHE A 14 1.24 -1.10 -6.59
N PHE A 15 1.62 -2.00 -5.68
CA PHE A 15 0.69 -2.55 -4.71
C PHE A 15 0.13 -1.47 -3.77
N SER A 16 0.95 -0.53 -3.29
CA SER A 16 0.45 0.60 -2.48
C SER A 16 -0.64 1.40 -3.19
N ARG A 17 -0.42 1.74 -4.47
CA ARG A 17 -1.45 2.42 -5.29
C ARG A 17 -2.66 1.53 -5.51
N ALA A 18 -2.46 0.24 -5.78
CA ALA A 18 -3.55 -0.67 -6.04
C ALA A 18 -4.45 -0.90 -4.82
N TYR A 19 -3.87 -0.96 -3.61
CA TYR A 19 -4.64 -0.99 -2.37
C TYR A 19 -5.42 0.31 -2.14
N ALA A 20 -4.79 1.45 -2.40
CA ALA A 20 -5.42 2.75 -2.21
C ALA A 20 -6.56 3.02 -3.21
N LEU A 21 -6.43 2.60 -4.46
CA LEU A 21 -7.38 2.89 -5.54
C LEU A 21 -8.35 1.73 -5.84
N GLY A 22 -8.12 0.55 -5.25
CA GLY A 22 -8.96 -0.64 -5.47
C GLY A 22 -8.51 -1.56 -6.60
N GLY A 23 -7.37 -1.29 -7.23
CA GLY A 23 -6.72 -2.22 -8.14
C GLY A 23 -5.63 -1.59 -9.00
N GLY A 24 -5.10 -2.40 -9.92
CA GLY A 24 -4.10 -1.97 -10.89
C GLY A 24 -3.82 -3.06 -11.90
N ALA A 25 -3.31 -2.68 -13.06
CA ALA A 25 -2.93 -3.60 -14.13
C ALA A 25 -1.43 -3.57 -14.38
N LEU A 26 -0.85 -4.73 -14.67
CA LEU A 26 0.48 -4.85 -15.25
C LEU A 26 0.30 -5.22 -16.72
N LYS A 27 0.61 -4.30 -17.63
CA LYS A 27 0.47 -4.50 -19.08
C LYS A 27 1.85 -4.76 -19.67
N VAL A 28 1.99 -5.83 -20.43
CA VAL A 28 3.21 -6.18 -21.14
C VAL A 28 3.08 -5.74 -22.60
N PHE A 29 4.11 -5.09 -23.11
CA PHE A 29 4.15 -4.57 -24.47
C PHE A 29 5.52 -4.81 -25.11
N ILE A 30 5.60 -4.63 -26.41
CA ILE A 30 6.84 -4.78 -27.20
C ILE A 30 7.13 -3.43 -27.85
N ASP A 31 8.27 -2.83 -27.51
CA ASP A 31 8.80 -1.60 -28.10
C ASP A 31 10.32 -1.72 -28.25
N GLY A 32 10.76 -2.40 -29.32
CA GLY A 32 12.12 -2.89 -29.46
C GLY A 32 12.42 -4.06 -28.52
N ASP A 33 12.36 -3.80 -27.21
CA ASP A 33 12.44 -4.77 -26.12
C ASP A 33 11.06 -5.01 -25.48
N ILE A 34 10.93 -6.05 -24.67
CA ILE A 34 9.69 -6.33 -23.94
C ILE A 34 9.64 -5.48 -22.66
N GLY A 35 8.59 -4.68 -22.55
CA GLY A 35 8.33 -3.73 -21.46
C GLY A 35 7.16 -4.13 -20.54
N ILE A 36 7.17 -3.61 -19.30
CA ILE A 36 6.06 -3.73 -18.33
C ILE A 36 5.59 -2.34 -17.91
N ASP A 37 4.32 -2.04 -18.18
CA ASP A 37 3.63 -0.84 -17.70
C ASP A 37 2.88 -1.11 -16.39
N TYR A 38 3.07 -0.23 -15.41
CA TYR A 38 2.46 -0.29 -14.08
C TYR A 38 1.27 0.67 -13.99
N ILE A 39 0.08 0.16 -14.28
CA ILE A 39 -1.11 0.98 -14.49
C ILE A 39 -1.98 0.98 -13.23
N SER A 40 -2.34 2.16 -12.75
CA SER A 40 -3.24 2.33 -11.62
C SER A 40 -4.71 2.17 -12.02
N ALA A 41 -5.59 1.81 -11.08
CA ALA A 41 -7.02 1.59 -11.36
C ALA A 41 -7.73 2.79 -11.99
N ASP A 42 -7.34 4.03 -11.66
CA ASP A 42 -7.92 5.25 -12.24
C ASP A 42 -7.55 5.48 -13.72
N SER A 43 -6.60 4.70 -14.24
CA SER A 43 -6.12 4.72 -15.62
C SER A 43 -6.40 3.41 -16.37
N PHE A 44 -7.32 2.59 -15.84
CA PHE A 44 -7.76 1.33 -16.45
C PHE A 44 -9.29 1.24 -16.48
N ILE A 45 -9.84 0.83 -17.62
CA ILE A 45 -11.29 0.66 -17.79
C ILE A 45 -11.54 -0.78 -18.28
N PRO A 46 -12.19 -1.65 -17.51
CA PRO A 46 -12.56 -2.98 -17.99
C PRO A 46 -13.70 -2.85 -18.99
N VAL A 47 -13.55 -3.47 -20.16
CA VAL A 47 -14.56 -3.45 -21.24
C VAL A 47 -15.22 -4.82 -21.39
N GLY A 48 -14.47 -5.88 -21.14
CA GLY A 48 -14.95 -7.24 -21.33
C GLY A 48 -14.27 -8.22 -20.38
N GLY A 49 -15.02 -9.23 -19.98
CA GLY A 49 -14.53 -10.27 -19.08
C GLY A 49 -15.50 -11.43 -18.99
N PHE A 50 -14.99 -12.53 -18.45
CA PHE A 50 -15.74 -13.76 -18.26
C PHE A 50 -15.39 -14.39 -16.92
N CYS A 51 -16.40 -14.88 -16.19
CA CYS A 51 -16.25 -15.51 -14.87
C CYS A 51 -15.37 -14.73 -13.88
N GLY A 52 -15.53 -13.40 -13.83
CA GLY A 52 -14.78 -12.54 -12.91
C GLY A 52 -13.32 -12.28 -13.31
N SER A 53 -12.88 -12.77 -14.47
CA SER A 53 -11.59 -12.41 -15.07
C SER A 53 -11.78 -11.33 -16.14
N ILE A 54 -10.97 -10.28 -16.07
CA ILE A 54 -10.98 -9.21 -17.08
C ILE A 54 -10.16 -9.70 -18.28
N LYS A 55 -10.79 -9.74 -19.44
CA LYS A 55 -10.17 -10.21 -20.70
C LYS A 55 -9.94 -9.09 -21.69
N GLU A 56 -10.60 -7.96 -21.48
CA GLU A 56 -10.50 -6.81 -22.34
C GLU A 56 -10.56 -5.54 -21.50
N GLY A 57 -9.64 -4.62 -21.76
CA GLY A 57 -9.58 -3.36 -21.04
C GLY A 57 -8.93 -2.25 -21.86
N ILE A 58 -9.23 -1.02 -21.48
CA ILE A 58 -8.64 0.19 -22.02
C ILE A 58 -7.67 0.75 -20.99
N PHE A 59 -6.43 0.94 -21.42
CA PHE A 59 -5.36 1.56 -20.66
C PHE A 59 -5.23 3.02 -21.07
N ARG A 60 -5.15 3.93 -20.08
CA ARG A 60 -4.91 5.35 -20.32
C ARG A 60 -3.49 5.72 -19.88
N SER A 61 -2.67 6.15 -20.82
CA SER A 61 -1.32 6.65 -20.56
C SER A 61 -1.24 8.14 -20.89
N ARG A 62 -0.64 8.93 -19.98
CA ARG A 62 -0.43 10.36 -20.21
C ARG A 62 1.06 10.67 -20.19
N PHE A 63 1.52 11.42 -21.19
CA PHE A 63 2.93 11.79 -21.33
C PHE A 63 3.07 13.22 -21.88
N TYR A 64 4.29 13.75 -21.83
CA TYR A 64 4.60 15.10 -22.27
C TYR A 64 5.74 15.06 -23.30
N LYS A 65 5.53 15.68 -24.47
CA LYS A 65 6.53 15.78 -25.55
C LYS A 65 6.57 17.23 -26.03
N GLY A 66 7.75 17.85 -26.01
CA GLY A 66 7.91 19.25 -26.46
C GLY A 66 7.13 20.30 -25.65
N GLY A 67 6.72 19.99 -24.41
CA GLY A 67 5.90 20.88 -23.58
C GLY A 67 4.39 20.72 -23.77
N GLU A 68 3.96 19.87 -24.70
CA GLU A 68 2.55 19.51 -24.92
C GLU A 68 2.22 18.19 -24.23
N ALA A 69 0.98 18.06 -23.73
CA ALA A 69 0.51 16.84 -23.09
C ALA A 69 -0.23 15.96 -24.10
N PHE A 70 -0.05 14.66 -23.99
CA PHE A 70 -0.72 13.69 -24.83
C PHE A 70 -1.35 12.61 -23.97
N THR A 71 -2.51 12.13 -24.39
CA THR A 71 -3.20 11.01 -23.77
C THR A 71 -3.38 9.91 -24.81
N LEU A 72 -2.80 8.74 -24.54
CA LEU A 72 -2.97 7.53 -25.33
C LEU A 72 -3.96 6.61 -24.63
N PHE A 73 -4.97 6.16 -25.37
CA PHE A 73 -5.82 5.05 -24.98
C PHE A 73 -5.43 3.81 -25.78
N GLU A 74 -5.18 2.71 -25.08
CA GLU A 74 -4.91 1.41 -25.68
C GLU A 74 -5.97 0.42 -25.23
N ARG A 75 -6.83 -0.02 -26.14
CA ARG A 75 -7.79 -1.08 -25.88
C ARG A 75 -7.14 -2.40 -26.28
N GLN A 76 -6.96 -3.30 -25.32
CA GLN A 76 -6.49 -4.65 -25.59
C GLN A 76 -7.58 -5.65 -25.24
N GLY A 77 -7.81 -6.61 -26.13
CA GLY A 77 -8.72 -7.73 -25.93
C GLY A 77 -8.24 -8.97 -26.67
N ALA A 78 -8.86 -10.10 -26.37
CA ALA A 78 -8.70 -11.33 -27.13
C ALA A 78 -10.01 -11.64 -27.85
N ASP A 79 -9.95 -11.81 -29.16
CA ASP A 79 -10.99 -12.45 -29.95
C ASP A 79 -10.60 -13.93 -30.20
N GLY A 80 -11.53 -14.76 -30.67
CA GLY A 80 -11.25 -16.18 -30.88
C GLY A 80 -10.12 -16.48 -31.89
N SER A 81 -9.59 -15.47 -32.57
CA SER A 81 -8.52 -15.52 -33.58
C SER A 81 -7.19 -14.95 -33.11
N GLY A 82 -7.15 -14.19 -32.01
CA GLY A 82 -5.92 -13.57 -31.51
C GLY A 82 -6.16 -12.46 -30.48
N ILE A 83 -5.11 -11.70 -30.19
CA ILE A 83 -5.20 -10.46 -29.40
C ILE A 83 -5.18 -9.30 -30.36
N PHE A 84 -6.07 -8.34 -30.14
CA PHE A 84 -6.02 -7.06 -30.80
C PHE A 84 -5.57 -5.97 -29.83
N THR A 85 -4.93 -4.93 -30.35
CA THR A 85 -4.67 -3.68 -29.63
C THR A 85 -5.06 -2.50 -30.51
N ASP A 86 -6.13 -1.80 -30.11
CA ASP A 86 -6.54 -0.53 -30.74
C ASP A 86 -5.95 0.64 -29.97
N ARG A 87 -5.44 1.64 -30.67
CA ARG A 87 -4.77 2.81 -30.10
C ARG A 87 -5.41 4.09 -30.60
N ALA A 88 -5.71 4.99 -29.66
CA ALA A 88 -6.21 6.33 -29.97
C ALA A 88 -5.38 7.35 -29.18
N LEU A 89 -4.68 8.22 -29.91
CA LEU A 89 -3.84 9.26 -29.34
C LEU A 89 -4.54 10.62 -29.41
N PHE A 90 -4.51 11.37 -28.32
CA PHE A 90 -5.10 12.70 -28.23
C PHE A 90 -4.07 13.74 -27.78
N SER A 91 -4.09 14.91 -28.42
CA SER A 91 -3.36 16.10 -27.99
C SER A 91 -4.12 16.78 -26.86
N SER A 92 -3.71 16.53 -25.62
CA SER A 92 -4.37 17.02 -24.42
C SER A 92 -3.86 18.39 -23.99
N ARG A 93 -4.76 19.27 -23.56
CA ARG A 93 -4.41 20.61 -23.08
C ARG A 93 -5.15 20.89 -21.78
N ASP A 94 -4.43 21.32 -20.75
CA ASP A 94 -5.01 21.83 -19.49
C ASP A 94 -6.15 20.98 -18.90
N GLY A 95 -6.00 19.65 -18.88
CA GLY A 95 -6.99 18.74 -18.31
C GLY A 95 -8.13 18.33 -19.24
N TYR A 96 -8.17 18.86 -20.47
CA TYR A 96 -9.06 18.40 -21.54
C TYR A 96 -8.37 17.39 -22.45
N LEU A 97 -9.13 16.40 -22.92
CA LEU A 97 -8.62 15.34 -23.79
C LEU A 97 -8.09 15.90 -25.12
N GLY A 98 -8.78 16.91 -25.67
CA GLY A 98 -8.39 17.62 -26.89
C GLY A 98 -8.75 16.88 -28.17
N GLU A 99 -7.92 17.02 -29.20
CA GLU A 99 -8.16 16.47 -30.55
C GLU A 99 -7.43 15.14 -30.73
N GLN A 100 -8.06 14.18 -31.42
CA GLN A 100 -7.41 12.93 -31.81
C GLN A 100 -6.39 13.20 -32.92
N ILE A 101 -5.17 12.70 -32.73
CA ILE A 101 -4.08 12.84 -33.67
C ILE A 101 -3.53 11.46 -34.04
N PRO A 102 -2.84 11.32 -35.19
CA PRO A 102 -2.25 10.04 -35.59
C PRO A 102 -1.28 9.51 -34.53
N VAL A 103 -1.40 8.22 -34.19
CA VAL A 103 -0.58 7.56 -33.16
C VAL A 103 0.92 7.59 -33.52
N GLU A 104 1.24 7.57 -34.81
CA GLU A 104 2.61 7.72 -35.34
C GLU A 104 3.32 9.01 -34.88
N THR A 105 2.57 10.05 -34.49
CA THR A 105 3.14 11.29 -33.93
C THR A 105 3.91 11.04 -32.62
N MET A 106 3.52 9.99 -31.89
CA MET A 106 4.19 9.58 -30.65
C MET A 106 5.46 8.78 -30.95
N VAL A 107 5.32 7.67 -31.67
CA VAL A 107 6.38 6.72 -32.02
C VAL A 107 6.27 6.40 -33.51
N ASP A 108 7.37 6.59 -34.23
CA ASP A 108 7.42 6.31 -35.66
C ASP A 108 7.11 4.82 -35.93
N GLY A 109 6.14 4.56 -36.82
CA GLY A 109 5.74 3.19 -37.18
C GLY A 109 4.79 2.49 -36.21
N LEU A 110 4.33 3.17 -35.15
CA LEU A 110 3.30 2.63 -34.26
C LEU A 110 1.93 2.67 -34.94
N SER A 111 1.33 1.50 -35.17
CA SER A 111 0.02 1.39 -35.80
C SER A 111 -1.14 1.63 -34.83
N GLU A 112 -2.22 2.22 -35.34
CA GLU A 112 -3.48 2.40 -34.61
C GLU A 112 -4.15 1.07 -34.25
N HIS A 113 -3.85 0.01 -35.01
CA HIS A 113 -4.35 -1.33 -34.79
C HIS A 113 -3.25 -2.36 -34.98
N SER A 114 -3.14 -3.31 -34.05
CA SER A 114 -2.21 -4.45 -34.14
C SER A 114 -2.91 -5.73 -33.73
N GLU A 115 -2.68 -6.81 -34.48
CA GLU A 115 -3.18 -8.16 -34.16
C GLU A 115 -2.01 -9.12 -33.96
N TYR A 116 -2.16 -10.03 -33.00
CA TYR A 116 -1.19 -11.05 -32.68
C TYR A 116 -1.89 -12.42 -32.57
N ASP A 117 -1.28 -13.46 -33.15
CA ASP A 117 -1.75 -14.85 -33.12
C ASP A 117 -1.49 -15.52 -31.75
N ILE A 118 -2.14 -14.97 -30.71
CA ILE A 118 -2.14 -15.45 -29.32
C ILE A 118 -3.53 -15.22 -28.74
N CYS A 119 -4.10 -16.18 -28.00
CA CYS A 119 -5.49 -16.11 -27.53
C CYS A 119 -5.66 -15.69 -26.05
N GLU A 120 -4.67 -15.02 -25.44
CA GLU A 120 -4.73 -14.60 -24.02
C GLU A 120 -4.16 -13.20 -23.81
N PRO A 121 -4.84 -12.31 -23.08
CA PRO A 121 -4.41 -10.92 -22.90
C PRO A 121 -2.96 -10.78 -22.40
N LEU A 122 -2.26 -9.76 -22.87
CA LEU A 122 -0.88 -9.45 -22.45
C LEU A 122 -0.83 -8.58 -21.20
N PHE A 123 -1.85 -8.67 -20.35
CA PHE A 123 -1.90 -7.95 -19.07
C PHE A 123 -2.44 -8.83 -17.96
N GLY A 124 -2.05 -8.51 -16.73
CA GLY A 124 -2.67 -9.00 -15.51
C GLY A 124 -3.37 -7.87 -14.77
N TYR A 125 -4.47 -8.16 -14.09
CA TYR A 125 -5.18 -7.20 -13.23
C TYR A 125 -5.23 -7.68 -11.79
N PHE A 126 -4.84 -6.82 -10.86
CA PHE A 126 -4.91 -7.05 -9.43
C PHE A 126 -6.03 -6.24 -8.79
N ARG A 127 -6.78 -6.88 -7.89
CA ARG A 127 -7.72 -6.24 -6.99
C ARG A 127 -7.45 -6.69 -5.56
N PRO A 128 -7.52 -5.79 -4.55
CA PRO A 128 -7.43 -6.18 -3.15
C PRO A 128 -8.46 -7.25 -2.79
N ALA A 129 -8.10 -8.13 -1.85
CA ALA A 129 -9.02 -9.15 -1.37
C ALA A 129 -10.27 -8.51 -0.73
N GLY A 130 -11.45 -8.90 -1.23
CA GLY A 130 -12.73 -8.36 -0.80
C GLY A 130 -13.73 -8.30 -1.95
N ALA A 131 -15.02 -8.20 -1.59
CA ALA A 131 -16.07 -7.91 -2.55
C ALA A 131 -16.19 -6.39 -2.76
N ASN A 132 -16.49 -5.97 -3.98
CA ASN A 132 -16.85 -4.59 -4.25
C ASN A 132 -18.31 -4.37 -3.85
N ASN A 133 -18.53 -3.89 -2.62
CA ASN A 133 -19.87 -3.64 -2.08
C ASN A 133 -20.49 -2.30 -2.52
N LEU A 134 -19.80 -1.51 -3.35
CA LEU A 134 -20.38 -0.30 -3.94
C LEU A 134 -21.09 -0.58 -5.27
N SER A 135 -20.57 -1.52 -6.06
CA SER A 135 -21.18 -1.92 -7.33
C SER A 135 -20.82 -3.36 -7.69
N ASP A 136 -21.81 -4.23 -7.53
CA ASP A 136 -21.72 -5.66 -7.89
C ASP A 136 -21.59 -5.89 -9.40
N GLU A 137 -21.92 -4.88 -10.22
CA GLU A 137 -21.87 -4.95 -11.69
C GLU A 137 -20.47 -4.69 -12.25
N THR A 138 -19.54 -4.18 -11.44
CA THR A 138 -18.19 -3.84 -11.88
C THR A 138 -17.19 -4.97 -11.64
N MET A 139 -16.28 -5.17 -12.60
CA MET A 139 -15.15 -6.11 -12.45
C MET A 139 -13.97 -5.48 -11.68
N LEU A 140 -14.12 -4.23 -11.26
CA LEU A 140 -13.11 -3.50 -10.50
C LEU A 140 -13.14 -3.90 -9.02
N GLY A 141 -11.98 -3.85 -8.39
CA GLY A 141 -11.90 -3.98 -6.95
C GLY A 141 -12.28 -2.68 -6.24
N LEU A 142 -12.18 -2.72 -4.92
CA LEU A 142 -12.48 -1.61 -4.05
C LEU A 142 -11.25 -1.26 -3.21
N SER A 143 -11.04 0.02 -2.95
CA SER A 143 -9.98 0.49 -2.06
C SER A 143 -10.11 -0.19 -0.69
N CYS A 144 -8.97 -0.57 -0.10
CA CYS A 144 -8.97 -1.08 1.28
C CYS A 144 -9.50 -0.04 2.29
N PHE A 145 -9.54 1.24 1.91
CA PHE A 145 -10.05 2.32 2.75
C PHE A 145 -11.52 2.68 2.50
N ALA A 146 -12.14 2.17 1.44
CA ALA A 146 -13.48 2.60 1.03
C ALA A 146 -14.51 2.44 2.16
N ASN A 147 -14.48 1.30 2.84
CA ASN A 147 -15.40 0.94 3.92
C ASN A 147 -15.01 1.51 5.30
N CYS A 148 -13.87 2.20 5.42
CA CYS A 148 -13.43 2.82 6.67
C CYS A 148 -13.32 4.36 6.60
N THR A 149 -13.83 4.97 5.53
CA THR A 149 -13.79 6.43 5.33
C THR A 149 -14.36 7.22 6.52
N ASP A 150 -15.45 6.73 7.13
CA ASP A 150 -16.05 7.40 8.29
C ASP A 150 -15.18 7.29 9.54
N THR A 151 -14.54 6.13 9.75
CA THR A 151 -13.58 5.91 10.84
C THR A 151 -12.35 6.80 10.67
N LEU A 152 -11.82 6.92 9.45
CA LEU A 152 -10.68 7.80 9.13
C LEU A 152 -11.02 9.26 9.44
N LYS A 153 -12.20 9.75 9.01
CA LYS A 153 -12.67 11.09 9.36
C LYS A 153 -12.82 11.30 10.87
N ALA A 154 -13.36 10.31 11.59
CA ALA A 154 -13.47 10.38 13.04
C ALA A 154 -12.10 10.43 13.72
N LEU A 155 -11.12 9.69 13.19
CA LEU A 155 -9.74 9.67 13.67
C LEU A 155 -9.05 11.02 13.44
N ASP A 156 -9.24 11.65 12.27
CA ASP A 156 -8.76 13.00 12.00
C ASP A 156 -9.32 14.02 13.01
N ILE A 157 -10.63 13.97 13.28
CA ILE A 157 -11.27 14.86 14.27
C ILE A 157 -10.70 14.64 15.68
N ALA A 158 -10.49 13.39 16.08
CA ALA A 158 -9.94 13.04 17.38
C ALA A 158 -8.48 13.50 17.52
N PHE A 159 -7.67 13.31 16.47
CA PHE A 159 -6.27 13.74 16.43
C PHE A 159 -6.12 15.27 16.43
N ASP A 160 -6.98 15.97 15.69
CA ASP A 160 -7.06 17.42 15.72
C ASP A 160 -7.48 17.93 17.11
N SER A 161 -8.42 17.25 17.76
CA SER A 161 -8.84 17.60 19.12
C SER A 161 -7.70 17.40 20.12
N PHE A 162 -6.96 16.30 20.01
CA PHE A 162 -5.78 16.02 20.82
C PHE A 162 -4.72 17.13 20.68
N SER A 163 -4.44 17.54 19.43
CA SER A 163 -3.50 18.63 19.16
C SER A 163 -3.98 19.97 19.72
N ARG A 164 -5.28 20.28 19.59
CA ARG A 164 -5.90 21.49 20.16
C ARG A 164 -5.83 21.54 21.68
N GLU A 165 -5.88 20.40 22.36
CA GLU A 165 -5.79 20.32 23.82
C GLU A 165 -4.47 20.94 24.30
N PHE A 166 -3.34 20.65 23.65
CA PHE A 166 -2.04 21.25 24.01
C PHE A 166 -1.95 22.75 23.69
N VAL A 167 -2.65 23.22 22.67
CA VAL A 167 -2.69 24.65 22.31
C VAL A 167 -3.56 25.42 23.30
N LEU A 168 -4.70 24.86 23.70
CA LEU A 168 -5.65 25.49 24.62
C LEU A 168 -5.24 25.38 26.08
N GLY A 169 -4.66 24.25 26.48
CA GLY A 169 -4.18 23.99 27.83
C GLY A 169 -2.82 24.59 28.15
N ARG A 170 -2.28 25.46 27.27
CA ARG A 170 -1.25 26.42 27.68
C ARG A 170 -1.76 27.21 28.86
N LYS A 171 -0.90 27.49 29.85
CA LYS A 171 -1.34 28.19 31.04
C LYS A 171 -1.84 29.57 30.66
N ARG A 172 -2.96 29.96 31.27
CA ARG A 172 -3.52 31.30 31.14
C ARG A 172 -3.72 31.84 32.53
N ILE A 173 -3.01 32.90 32.82
CA ILE A 173 -3.17 33.62 34.08
C ILE A 173 -3.91 34.92 33.77
N ILE A 174 -4.97 35.17 34.53
CA ILE A 174 -5.74 36.41 34.41
C ILE A 174 -5.14 37.41 35.40
N VAL A 175 -4.57 38.49 34.87
CA VAL A 175 -3.92 39.53 35.68
C VAL A 175 -4.75 40.82 35.61
N PRO A 176 -5.10 41.42 36.77
CA PRO A 176 -5.78 42.70 36.79
C PRO A 176 -4.97 43.81 36.12
N SER A 177 -5.65 44.70 35.39
CA SER A 177 -4.99 45.77 34.63
C SER A 177 -4.12 46.73 35.46
N SER A 178 -4.35 46.82 36.78
CA SER A 178 -3.55 47.61 37.72
C SER A 178 -2.18 47.00 38.05
N CYS A 179 -1.97 45.71 37.77
CA CYS A 179 -0.70 45.01 37.98
C CYS A 179 0.24 45.09 36.77
N ILE A 180 -0.18 45.71 35.66
CA ILE A 180 0.61 45.85 34.43
C ILE A 180 1.45 47.13 34.52
N ARG A 181 2.78 47.01 34.45
CA ARG A 181 3.69 48.15 34.45
C ARG A 181 3.45 49.03 33.22
N THR A 182 3.42 50.34 33.46
CA THR A 182 3.20 51.33 32.42
C THR A 182 4.55 51.97 32.07
N VAL A 183 4.99 51.84 30.82
CA VAL A 183 6.22 52.50 30.36
C VAL A 183 5.84 53.63 29.42
N VAL A 184 6.31 54.82 29.74
CA VAL A 184 6.07 56.02 28.93
C VAL A 184 7.23 56.13 27.95
N ASP A 185 6.91 56.11 26.66
CA ASP A 185 7.89 56.32 25.59
C ASP A 185 8.45 57.75 25.69
N PRO A 186 9.77 57.93 25.92
CA PRO A 186 10.36 59.25 26.17
C PRO A 186 10.23 60.23 25.00
N ASP A 187 10.10 59.73 23.77
CA ASP A 187 10.12 60.57 22.55
C ASP A 187 8.72 60.88 22.02
N THR A 188 7.74 60.00 22.26
CA THR A 188 6.38 60.16 21.70
C THR A 188 5.31 60.45 22.75
N GLY A 189 5.64 60.36 24.05
CA GLY A 189 4.68 60.53 25.15
C GLY A 189 3.54 59.51 25.16
N ARG A 190 3.61 58.48 24.29
CA ARG A 190 2.62 57.42 24.22
C ARG A 190 2.84 56.44 25.36
N ILE A 191 1.74 56.19 26.06
CA ILE A 191 1.69 55.23 27.15
C ILE A 191 1.60 53.84 26.51
N SER A 192 2.72 53.10 26.52
CA SER A 192 2.74 51.71 26.07
C SER A 192 2.70 50.81 27.30
N ARG A 193 1.66 49.98 27.38
CA ARG A 193 1.54 48.97 28.43
C ARG A 193 2.21 47.71 27.90
N TYR A 194 3.36 47.33 28.46
CA TYR A 194 4.03 46.08 28.09
C TYR A 194 4.54 45.37 29.35
N PHE A 195 4.46 44.05 29.33
CA PHE A 195 5.05 43.14 30.30
C PHE A 195 5.87 42.11 29.49
N ASP A 196 7.07 41.78 29.97
CA ASP A 196 8.09 41.03 29.22
C ASP A 196 7.75 39.53 29.06
N THR A 197 8.47 38.83 28.18
CA THR A 197 7.95 38.10 27.01
C THR A 197 8.11 36.56 27.04
N ASP A 198 8.51 35.96 28.15
CA ASP A 198 8.62 34.49 28.29
C ASP A 198 7.28 33.78 28.62
N ASP A 199 6.17 34.52 28.69
CA ASP A 199 5.05 34.12 29.53
C ASP A 199 3.74 33.86 28.76
N GLU A 200 3.14 32.69 29.00
CA GLU A 200 2.01 32.11 28.27
C GLU A 200 0.69 32.91 28.38
N VAL A 201 0.23 33.45 27.25
CA VAL A 201 -1.14 33.94 26.92
C VAL A 201 -1.99 34.47 28.09
N TYR A 202 -1.86 35.76 28.38
CA TYR A 202 -2.58 36.48 29.45
C TYR A 202 -3.74 37.33 28.89
N GLN A 203 -4.89 37.36 29.59
CA GLN A 203 -6.04 38.21 29.24
C GLN A 203 -6.31 39.21 30.36
N ALA A 204 -6.18 40.51 30.08
CA ALA A 204 -6.43 41.56 31.06
C ALA A 204 -7.94 41.75 31.27
N LEU A 205 -8.43 41.50 32.48
CA LEU A 205 -9.80 41.86 32.89
C LEU A 205 -9.79 43.28 33.46
N LYS A 206 -10.74 44.12 33.04
CA LYS A 206 -11.06 45.38 33.74
C LYS A 206 -11.97 45.03 34.92
N CYS A 207 -11.45 45.16 36.14
CA CYS A 207 -12.24 45.12 37.36
C CYS A 207 -12.36 46.56 37.90
N ASP A 208 -13.58 47.01 38.15
CA ASP A 208 -13.87 48.37 38.66
C ASP A 208 -13.80 48.44 40.19
N GLU A 209 -13.62 47.32 40.90
CA GLU A 209 -13.55 47.26 42.37
C GLU A 209 -12.23 46.66 42.89
N GLU A 210 -11.60 47.32 43.88
CA GLU A 210 -10.31 46.90 44.50
C GLU A 210 -10.36 45.53 45.19
N LYS A 211 -11.55 44.99 45.49
CA LYS A 211 -11.72 43.69 46.17
C LYS A 211 -11.53 42.48 45.25
N ASP A 212 -11.60 42.66 43.93
CA ASP A 212 -11.53 41.58 42.93
C ASP A 212 -10.15 41.46 42.26
N LEU A 213 -9.12 42.09 42.82
CA LEU A 213 -7.72 42.02 42.39
C LEU A 213 -7.04 40.67 42.69
N LYS A 214 -7.74 39.54 42.51
CA LYS A 214 -7.16 38.20 42.67
C LYS A 214 -6.66 37.71 41.31
N ILE A 215 -5.37 37.39 41.25
CA ILE A 215 -4.80 36.61 40.16
C ILE A 215 -5.44 35.22 40.21
N SER A 216 -6.26 34.88 39.21
CA SER A 216 -6.89 33.56 39.10
C SER A 216 -6.14 32.72 38.07
N ASP A 217 -5.67 31.55 38.50
CA ASP A 217 -5.17 30.51 37.61
C ASP A 217 -6.39 29.82 36.96
N ASN A 218 -6.46 29.85 35.63
CA ASN A 218 -7.51 29.20 34.84
C ASN A 218 -6.96 28.03 34.02
N THR A 219 -5.87 27.41 34.50
CA THR A 219 -5.29 26.23 33.87
C THR A 219 -6.26 25.05 33.98
N CYS A 220 -6.68 24.50 32.85
CA CYS A 220 -7.43 23.25 32.79
C CYS A 220 -6.45 22.06 32.75
N GLU A 221 -6.81 20.95 33.41
CA GLU A 221 -6.08 19.69 33.26
C GLU A 221 -6.23 19.18 31.82
N LEU A 222 -5.11 18.79 31.19
CA LEU A 222 -5.08 18.25 29.84
C LEU A 222 -5.64 16.83 29.84
N ARG A 223 -6.66 16.55 29.02
CA ARG A 223 -7.30 15.23 28.88
C ARG A 223 -6.55 14.31 27.92
N VAL A 224 -5.25 14.15 28.17
CA VAL A 224 -4.33 13.40 27.29
C VAL A 224 -4.73 11.92 27.23
N SER A 225 -5.01 11.30 28.38
CA SER A 225 -5.38 9.89 28.49
C SER A 225 -6.65 9.57 27.70
N GLU A 226 -7.69 10.36 27.86
CA GLU A 226 -9.00 10.17 27.24
C GLU A 226 -8.91 10.29 25.72
N HIS A 227 -8.08 11.21 25.24
CA HIS A 227 -7.80 11.33 23.81
C HIS A 227 -7.00 10.14 23.27
N VAL A 228 -5.98 9.68 23.99
CA VAL A 228 -5.21 8.48 23.60
C VAL A 228 -6.10 7.24 23.54
N ASP A 229 -6.97 7.06 24.54
CA ASP A 229 -7.91 5.94 24.60
C ASP A 229 -8.94 6.00 23.46
N ALA A 230 -9.48 7.20 23.17
CA ALA A 230 -10.39 7.41 22.05
C ALA A 230 -9.72 7.13 20.69
N ILE A 231 -8.48 7.58 20.49
CA ILE A 231 -7.71 7.33 19.26
C ILE A 231 -7.42 5.83 19.11
N ASN A 232 -6.99 5.16 20.18
CA ASN A 232 -6.74 3.71 20.15
C ASN A 232 -8.01 2.91 19.83
N ALA A 233 -9.16 3.28 20.41
CA ALA A 233 -10.42 2.63 20.07
C ALA A 233 -10.79 2.78 18.58
N LEU A 234 -10.55 3.96 17.99
CA LEU A 234 -10.75 4.20 16.55
C LEU A 234 -9.74 3.40 15.69
N LEU A 235 -8.48 3.30 16.14
CA LEU A 235 -7.46 2.48 15.48
C LEU A 235 -7.82 0.99 15.49
N ASP A 236 -8.36 0.46 16.59
CA ASP A 236 -8.83 -0.92 16.66
C ASP A 236 -10.00 -1.20 15.71
N ILE A 237 -10.95 -0.25 15.60
CA ILE A 237 -12.03 -0.31 14.61
C ILE A 237 -11.47 -0.28 13.19
N LEU A 238 -10.49 0.59 12.93
CA LEU A 238 -9.82 0.70 11.63
C LEU A 238 -9.08 -0.61 11.27
N CYS A 239 -8.36 -1.20 12.23
CA CYS A 239 -7.76 -2.53 12.07
C CYS A 239 -8.84 -3.55 11.70
N PHE A 240 -9.99 -3.51 12.36
CA PHE A 240 -11.12 -4.38 12.02
C PHE A 240 -11.61 -4.23 10.60
N GLN A 241 -11.83 -3.01 10.15
CA GLN A 241 -12.36 -2.74 8.82
C GLN A 241 -11.34 -3.05 7.70
N THR A 242 -10.05 -2.94 7.98
CA THR A 242 -8.97 -3.19 7.01
C THR A 242 -8.45 -4.63 7.01
N GLY A 243 -8.97 -5.50 7.88
CA GLY A 243 -8.53 -6.89 7.99
C GLY A 243 -7.23 -7.08 8.77
N LEU A 244 -6.82 -6.09 9.57
CA LEU A 244 -5.69 -6.20 10.48
C LEU A 244 -6.17 -6.65 11.86
N SER A 245 -5.35 -7.37 12.61
CA SER A 245 -5.65 -7.69 14.00
C SER A 245 -5.72 -6.45 14.89
N SER A 246 -6.52 -6.51 15.96
CA SER A 246 -6.60 -5.41 16.93
C SER A 246 -5.25 -5.19 17.62
N GLY A 247 -4.91 -3.93 17.86
CA GLY A 247 -3.61 -3.53 18.39
C GLY A 247 -2.46 -3.57 17.38
N THR A 248 -2.69 -3.92 16.11
CA THR A 248 -1.65 -3.78 15.06
C THR A 248 -1.31 -2.31 14.82
N LEU A 249 -2.30 -1.43 14.88
CA LEU A 249 -2.11 0.01 14.92
C LEU A 249 -2.34 0.47 16.37
N SER A 250 -1.35 1.08 17.00
CA SER A 250 -1.50 1.66 18.34
C SER A 250 -0.86 3.04 18.42
N PHE A 251 -1.50 3.93 19.17
CA PHE A 251 -0.99 5.26 19.49
C PHE A 251 -0.19 5.26 20.80
N SER A 252 -0.32 4.21 21.62
CA SER A 252 0.46 4.01 22.85
C SER A 252 1.53 2.93 22.66
N THR A 253 2.75 3.22 23.14
CA THR A 253 3.88 2.28 23.19
C THR A 253 3.84 1.50 24.50
N SER A 254 2.88 0.60 24.66
CA SER A 254 2.83 -0.25 25.86
C SER A 254 2.23 -1.63 25.55
N GLY A 255 2.82 -2.31 24.57
CA GLY A 255 2.79 -3.76 24.56
C GLY A 255 3.83 -4.24 25.57
N GLY A 256 3.39 -4.72 26.75
CA GLY A 256 4.26 -5.49 27.64
C GLY A 256 4.89 -6.67 26.89
N LEU A 257 5.95 -7.26 27.42
CA LEU A 257 6.60 -8.46 26.86
C LEU A 257 5.56 -9.57 26.65
N LYS A 258 4.99 -9.65 25.46
CA LYS A 258 4.06 -10.71 25.05
C LYS A 258 4.89 -11.88 24.55
N THR A 259 4.50 -13.08 24.92
CA THR A 259 5.16 -14.28 24.42
C THR A 259 4.86 -14.45 22.92
N ALA A 260 5.81 -14.98 22.13
CA ALA A 260 5.65 -15.09 20.67
C ALA A 260 4.38 -15.86 20.24
N ALA A 261 3.93 -16.82 21.05
CA ALA A 261 2.69 -17.58 20.82
C ALA A 261 1.42 -16.73 21.02
N GLU A 262 1.42 -15.81 21.99
CA GLU A 262 0.32 -14.86 22.19
C GLU A 262 0.26 -13.83 21.05
N VAL A 263 1.42 -13.40 20.53
CA VAL A 263 1.48 -12.50 19.37
C VAL A 263 0.92 -13.19 18.13
N LYS A 264 1.32 -14.45 17.86
CA LYS A 264 0.82 -15.24 16.72
C LYS A 264 -0.70 -15.51 16.79
N SER A 265 -1.23 -15.77 18.00
CA SER A 265 -2.67 -15.92 18.23
C SER A 265 -3.44 -14.60 18.06
N MET A 266 -2.83 -13.46 18.41
CA MET A 266 -3.44 -12.15 18.17
C MET A 266 -3.43 -11.77 16.68
N GLU A 267 -2.42 -12.19 15.91
CA GLU A 267 -2.23 -11.81 14.50
C GLU A 267 -3.01 -12.65 13.48
N THR A 268 -3.84 -13.61 13.90
CA THR A 268 -4.54 -14.53 13.00
C THR A 268 -5.33 -13.84 11.88
N ARG A 269 -5.97 -12.69 12.16
CA ARG A 269 -6.71 -11.98 11.11
C ARG A 269 -5.78 -11.34 10.09
N THR A 270 -4.73 -10.66 10.55
CA THR A 270 -3.69 -10.10 9.68
C THR A 270 -3.10 -11.19 8.77
N GLU A 271 -2.80 -12.37 9.34
CA GLU A 271 -2.28 -13.50 8.58
C GLU A 271 -3.26 -13.99 7.50
N ILE A 272 -4.55 -14.11 7.81
CA ILE A 272 -5.59 -14.49 6.85
C ILE A 272 -5.68 -13.46 5.72
N THR A 273 -5.78 -12.17 6.05
CA THR A 273 -5.87 -11.09 5.06
C THR A 273 -4.62 -11.03 4.20
N MET A 274 -3.44 -11.18 4.79
CA MET A 274 -2.18 -11.26 4.08
C MET A 274 -2.17 -12.46 3.12
N GLN A 275 -2.58 -13.65 3.56
CA GLN A 275 -2.58 -14.85 2.73
C GLN A 275 -3.53 -14.73 1.53
N GLN A 276 -4.73 -14.20 1.73
CA GLN A 276 -5.69 -13.95 0.64
C GLN A 276 -5.09 -13.02 -0.42
N ASN A 277 -4.46 -11.93 0.02
CA ASN A 277 -3.83 -10.98 -0.88
C ASN A 277 -2.58 -11.54 -1.56
N ARG A 278 -1.79 -12.39 -0.87
CA ARG A 278 -0.64 -13.10 -1.47
C ARG A 278 -1.08 -14.01 -2.61
N CYS A 279 -2.18 -14.74 -2.48
CA CYS A 279 -2.71 -15.56 -3.57
C CYS A 279 -3.06 -14.71 -4.80
N LEU A 280 -3.75 -13.59 -4.60
CA LEU A 280 -4.11 -12.66 -5.70
C LEU A 280 -2.87 -12.01 -6.32
N ALA A 281 -1.86 -11.68 -5.51
CA ALA A 281 -0.58 -11.17 -5.98
C ALA A 281 0.19 -12.23 -6.80
N ALA A 282 0.18 -13.51 -6.38
CA ALA A 282 0.77 -14.60 -7.16
C ALA A 282 0.11 -14.71 -8.54
N GLU A 283 -1.23 -14.71 -8.60
CA GLU A 283 -1.97 -14.78 -9.87
C GLU A 283 -1.61 -13.62 -10.82
N LEU A 284 -1.50 -12.40 -10.30
CA LEU A 284 -1.05 -11.23 -11.08
C LEU A 284 0.36 -11.45 -11.65
N ILE A 285 1.30 -11.88 -10.80
CA ILE A 285 2.70 -12.07 -11.21
C ILE A 285 2.79 -13.22 -12.23
N GLU A 286 2.09 -14.33 -12.01
CA GLU A 286 2.01 -15.44 -12.96
C GLU A 286 1.46 -15.00 -14.31
N SER A 287 0.37 -14.22 -14.32
CA SER A 287 -0.22 -13.68 -15.55
C SER A 287 0.75 -12.75 -16.29
N THR A 288 1.48 -11.93 -15.53
CA THR A 288 2.49 -11.00 -16.09
C THR A 288 3.65 -11.77 -16.69
N VAL A 289 4.21 -12.77 -15.99
CA VAL A 289 5.31 -13.60 -16.49
C VAL A 289 4.87 -14.43 -17.71
N LYS A 290 3.64 -14.96 -17.73
CA LYS A 290 3.09 -15.62 -18.94
C LYS A 290 3.02 -14.65 -20.12
N SER A 291 2.61 -13.41 -19.89
CA SER A 291 2.55 -12.36 -20.92
C SER A 291 3.95 -12.01 -21.46
N ILE A 292 4.95 -11.96 -20.58
CA ILE A 292 6.37 -11.77 -20.94
C ILE A 292 6.86 -12.91 -21.84
N ILE A 293 6.67 -14.17 -21.42
CA ILE A 293 7.12 -15.34 -22.19
C ILE A 293 6.46 -15.36 -23.58
N ARG A 294 5.17 -15.01 -23.65
CA ARG A 294 4.42 -14.88 -24.90
C ARG A 294 4.97 -13.80 -25.82
N CYS A 295 5.32 -12.64 -25.28
CA CYS A 295 5.99 -11.60 -26.06
C CYS A 295 7.34 -12.11 -26.59
N GLY A 296 8.11 -12.86 -25.78
CA GLY A 296 9.34 -13.52 -26.25
C GLY A 296 9.11 -14.54 -27.37
N MET A 297 7.97 -15.24 -27.37
CA MET A 297 7.56 -16.11 -28.46
C MET A 297 7.17 -15.34 -29.73
N LEU A 298 6.53 -14.17 -29.59
CA LEU A 298 6.21 -13.29 -30.72
C LEU A 298 7.48 -12.71 -31.36
N CYS A 299 8.47 -12.33 -30.55
CA CYS A 299 9.76 -11.85 -31.01
C CYS A 299 10.65 -12.96 -31.62
N GLY A 300 10.27 -14.23 -31.46
CA GLY A 300 11.05 -15.38 -31.93
C GLY A 300 12.26 -15.74 -31.07
N GLU A 301 12.38 -15.14 -29.88
CA GLU A 301 13.45 -15.44 -28.91
C GLU A 301 13.19 -16.73 -28.13
N ILE A 302 11.91 -17.08 -27.95
CA ILE A 302 11.47 -18.27 -27.23
C ILE A 302 10.67 -19.17 -28.18
N PRO A 303 10.93 -20.49 -28.25
CA PRO A 303 10.12 -21.41 -29.05
C PRO A 303 8.65 -21.41 -28.61
N LYS A 304 7.71 -21.49 -29.58
CA LYS A 304 6.28 -21.65 -29.27
C LYS A 304 6.05 -22.95 -28.48
N GLY A 305 5.24 -22.89 -27.43
CA GLY A 305 4.89 -24.06 -26.62
C GLY A 305 3.97 -23.72 -25.44
N ASP A 306 3.56 -24.75 -24.70
CA ASP A 306 2.74 -24.58 -23.51
C ASP A 306 3.54 -23.98 -22.36
N ILE A 307 2.93 -23.03 -21.65
CA ILE A 307 3.58 -22.28 -20.58
C ILE A 307 2.90 -22.60 -19.25
N SER A 308 3.66 -23.09 -18.29
CA SER A 308 3.24 -23.20 -16.89
C SER A 308 4.17 -22.35 -16.02
N VAL A 309 3.58 -21.40 -15.29
CA VAL A 309 4.28 -20.54 -14.35
C VAL A 309 3.61 -20.70 -13.00
N ARG A 310 4.41 -20.85 -11.95
CA ARG A 310 3.93 -20.89 -10.57
C ARG A 310 4.77 -19.94 -9.71
N VAL A 311 4.10 -19.07 -8.97
CA VAL A 311 4.73 -18.17 -8.00
C VAL A 311 4.47 -18.70 -6.59
N ALA A 312 5.53 -18.84 -5.81
CA ALA A 312 5.45 -19.22 -4.40
C ALA A 312 6.16 -18.17 -3.56
N PHE A 313 5.46 -17.65 -2.55
CA PHE A 313 6.06 -16.79 -1.54
C PHE A 313 6.73 -17.65 -0.49
N SER A 314 7.98 -17.34 -0.15
CA SER A 314 8.64 -17.97 0.99
C SER A 314 8.02 -17.47 2.29
N ASP A 315 7.63 -18.36 3.20
CA ASP A 315 7.15 -18.04 4.57
C ASP A 315 8.27 -17.56 5.50
N ARG A 316 9.20 -16.74 4.99
CA ARG A 316 10.44 -16.35 5.67
C ARG A 316 10.25 -15.35 6.82
N GLN A 317 9.02 -14.98 7.16
CA GLN A 317 8.73 -14.24 8.38
C GLN A 317 7.80 -15.08 9.25
N THR A 318 8.27 -15.33 10.48
CA THR A 318 7.49 -15.76 11.66
C THR A 318 7.18 -17.25 11.85
N VAL A 319 8.04 -18.16 11.40
CA VAL A 319 8.16 -19.46 12.08
C VAL A 319 9.53 -19.51 12.72
N ASP A 320 9.55 -19.65 14.06
CA ASP A 320 10.79 -19.88 14.80
C ASP A 320 11.49 -21.10 14.17
N LYS A 321 12.77 -20.97 13.83
CA LYS A 321 13.56 -22.09 13.30
C LYS A 321 13.47 -23.30 14.24
N GLY A 322 13.32 -23.07 15.55
CA GLY A 322 13.04 -24.12 16.53
C GLY A 322 11.75 -24.91 16.25
N GLU A 323 10.64 -24.24 15.92
CA GLU A 323 9.37 -24.90 15.61
C GLU A 323 9.46 -25.73 14.32
N ILE A 324 10.17 -25.22 13.29
CA ILE A 324 10.44 -25.97 12.05
C ILE A 324 11.25 -27.22 12.35
N ILE A 325 12.30 -27.10 13.17
CA ILE A 325 13.14 -28.23 13.58
C ILE A 325 12.30 -29.26 14.33
N ASP A 326 11.54 -28.85 15.33
CA ASP A 326 10.71 -29.74 16.15
C ASP A 326 9.64 -30.47 15.32
N GLN A 327 8.97 -29.77 14.39
CA GLN A 327 8.01 -30.39 13.48
C GLN A 327 8.68 -31.40 12.54
N ASN A 328 9.84 -31.05 11.95
CA ASN A 328 10.57 -31.95 11.07
C ASN A 328 11.09 -33.18 11.82
N VAL A 329 11.58 -33.02 13.05
CA VAL A 329 11.98 -34.15 13.92
C VAL A 329 10.78 -35.07 14.16
N ARG A 330 9.62 -34.53 14.53
CA ARG A 330 8.40 -35.33 14.74
C ARG A 330 7.96 -36.08 13.47
N LEU A 331 7.98 -35.43 12.31
CA LEU A 331 7.58 -36.02 11.03
C LEU A 331 8.53 -37.13 10.57
N VAL A 332 9.84 -36.95 10.76
CA VAL A 332 10.86 -37.97 10.45
C VAL A 332 10.73 -39.15 11.43
N SER A 333 10.57 -38.88 12.73
CA SER A 333 10.37 -39.93 13.74
C SER A 333 9.08 -40.73 13.53
N ALA A 334 8.02 -40.09 13.01
CA ALA A 334 6.76 -40.75 12.64
C ALA A 334 6.83 -41.49 11.29
N GLY A 335 7.93 -41.40 10.54
CA GLY A 335 8.08 -42.02 9.22
C GLY A 335 7.29 -41.35 8.10
N LEU A 336 6.77 -40.13 8.32
CA LEU A 336 5.93 -39.40 7.38
C LEU A 336 6.71 -38.45 6.46
N LYS A 337 7.99 -38.18 6.76
CA LYS A 337 8.87 -37.31 5.95
C LYS A 337 10.26 -37.91 5.83
N SER A 338 10.85 -37.81 4.63
CA SER A 338 12.21 -38.30 4.39
C SER A 338 13.23 -37.43 5.15
N ARG A 339 14.34 -38.03 5.59
CA ARG A 339 15.46 -37.29 6.21
C ARG A 339 16.03 -36.22 5.28
N LEU A 340 16.09 -36.50 3.98
CA LEU A 340 16.55 -35.55 2.96
C LEU A 340 15.67 -34.30 2.91
N SER A 341 14.36 -34.48 2.76
CA SER A 341 13.41 -33.36 2.71
C SER A 341 13.33 -32.59 4.04
N ALA A 342 13.67 -33.22 5.16
CA ALA A 342 13.76 -32.56 6.46
C ALA A 342 15.03 -31.69 6.58
N VAL A 343 16.19 -32.21 6.16
CA VAL A 343 17.46 -31.47 6.16
C VAL A 343 17.40 -30.28 5.22
N MET A 344 16.85 -30.45 4.00
CA MET A 344 16.62 -29.34 3.06
C MET A 344 15.74 -28.24 3.69
N ALA A 345 14.67 -28.62 4.39
CA ALA A 345 13.75 -27.68 5.00
C ALA A 345 14.33 -26.96 6.24
N VAL A 346 15.18 -27.62 7.01
CA VAL A 346 15.80 -27.07 8.23
C VAL A 346 16.99 -26.16 7.89
N LEU A 347 17.83 -26.58 6.93
CA LEU A 347 19.06 -25.87 6.56
C LEU A 347 18.88 -24.90 5.39
N ASP A 348 17.70 -24.90 4.74
CA ASP A 348 17.38 -24.05 3.58
C ASP A 348 18.43 -24.19 2.46
N CYS A 349 18.78 -25.44 2.15
CA CYS A 349 19.84 -25.81 1.22
C CYS A 349 19.32 -26.63 0.03
N SER A 350 20.13 -26.70 -1.02
CA SER A 350 19.81 -27.50 -2.21
C SER A 350 19.76 -29.00 -1.89
N GLU A 351 19.15 -29.78 -2.77
CA GLU A 351 19.10 -31.25 -2.60
C GLU A 351 20.51 -31.87 -2.55
N GLU A 352 21.44 -31.32 -3.35
CA GLU A 352 22.84 -31.74 -3.39
C GLU A 352 23.56 -31.48 -2.06
N ASP A 353 23.37 -30.29 -1.48
CA ASP A 353 23.97 -29.91 -0.20
C ASP A 353 23.39 -30.74 0.96
N ALA A 354 22.07 -31.01 0.93
CA ALA A 354 21.41 -31.82 1.94
C ALA A 354 21.87 -33.30 1.91
N LEU A 355 22.12 -33.85 0.72
CA LEU A 355 22.72 -35.18 0.57
C LEU A 355 24.13 -35.23 1.13
N ALA A 356 24.96 -34.22 0.85
CA ALA A 356 26.32 -34.14 1.36
C ALA A 356 26.36 -34.10 2.90
N GLU A 357 25.44 -33.37 3.53
CA GLU A 357 25.35 -33.29 5.00
C GLU A 357 24.88 -34.61 5.61
N ILE A 358 23.90 -35.29 5.00
CA ILE A 358 23.47 -36.62 5.46
C ILE A 358 24.61 -37.63 5.39
N GLU A 359 25.43 -37.57 4.34
CA GLU A 359 26.61 -38.43 4.22
C GLU A 359 27.71 -38.11 5.26
N ARG A 360 27.85 -36.85 5.70
CA ARG A 360 28.72 -36.49 6.83
C ARG A 360 28.20 -37.09 8.13
N ILE A 361 26.92 -36.93 8.42
CA ILE A 361 26.28 -37.49 9.63
C ILE A 361 26.47 -39.02 9.68
N LYS A 362 26.27 -39.73 8.56
CA LYS A 362 26.50 -41.20 8.49
C LYS A 362 27.96 -41.60 8.70
N LYS A 363 28.92 -40.73 8.34
CA LYS A 363 30.35 -40.99 8.58
C LYS A 363 30.70 -40.78 10.04
N GLU A 364 30.07 -39.82 10.71
CA GLU A 364 30.21 -39.58 12.16
C GLU A 364 29.61 -40.71 13.00
N GLU A 365 28.46 -41.28 12.61
CA GLU A 365 27.84 -42.43 13.32
C GLU A 365 28.66 -43.74 13.21
N LYS A 366 29.62 -43.82 12.28
CA LYS A 366 30.46 -45.01 12.05
C LYS A 366 31.81 -44.96 12.79
N VAL A 367 32.11 -43.85 13.46
CA VAL A 367 33.26 -43.68 14.36
C VAL A 367 32.80 -43.90 15.79
#